data_AF-A0A9X4QR68-F1
#
_entry.id   AF-A0A9X4QR68-F1
#
_cell.length_a   1.000
_cell.length_b   1.000
_cell.length_c   1.000
_cell.angle_alpha   90.00
_cell.angle_beta   90.00
_cell.angle_gamma   90.00
#
_symmetry.space_group_name_H-M   'P 1'
#
loop_
_entity.id
_entity.type
_entity.pdbx_description
1 polymer ?
#
loop_
_entity_poly.entity_id
_entity_poly.type
_entity_poly.pdbx_seq_one_letter_code
_entity_poly.pdbx_strand_id
1 'polypeptide(L)'
;MNEPSSIDRLLSHPAVAIPAYFSVGILMLIICLYCFERVTKYECWQEIRRGNIAVAMATGGKIFGICNIFRFSIQSKDSIYESMLWAGGGFLLLLAAYLLFEFVTPVFRIDEEIGKDNRAVGLISLLLSVSLSYIIGAAVTLD
;
A
#
# COMPACT_ATOMS: atom_id res chain seq x y z
N MET A 1 -6.64 12.30 29.29
CA MET A 1 -7.94 11.59 29.27
C MET A 1 -8.79 12.33 28.26
N ASN A 2 -8.64 12.00 26.98
CA ASN A 2 -9.34 12.70 25.90
C ASN A 2 -10.78 12.18 25.88
N GLU A 3 -11.77 13.07 25.96
CA GLU A 3 -13.15 12.67 25.71
C GLU A 3 -13.26 12.08 24.30
N PRO A 4 -13.96 10.96 24.10
CA PRO A 4 -14.19 10.43 22.75
C PRO A 4 -14.90 11.51 21.95
N SER A 5 -14.31 11.87 20.81
CA SER A 5 -14.87 12.87 19.93
C SER A 5 -16.27 12.45 19.48
N SER A 6 -17.13 13.40 19.10
CA SER A 6 -18.46 13.08 18.56
C SER A 6 -18.42 12.09 17.38
N ILE A 7 -17.26 12.03 16.70
CA ILE A 7 -16.96 11.11 15.61
C ILE A 7 -16.79 9.67 16.13
N ASP A 8 -16.11 9.47 17.26
CA ASP A 8 -15.90 8.14 17.85
C ASP A 8 -17.22 7.48 18.28
N ARG A 9 -18.17 8.28 18.79
CA ARG A 9 -19.55 7.81 19.07
C ARG A 9 -20.36 7.51 17.81
N LEU A 10 -20.09 8.18 16.69
CA LEU A 10 -20.75 7.90 15.42
C LEU A 10 -20.21 6.59 14.80
N LEU A 11 -18.90 6.37 14.94
CA LEU A 11 -18.18 5.20 14.44
C LEU A 11 -18.42 3.92 15.26
N SER A 12 -19.01 4.01 16.45
CA SER A 12 -19.41 2.80 17.19
C SER A 12 -20.55 2.05 16.51
N HIS A 13 -21.30 2.69 15.59
CA HIS A 13 -22.31 2.01 14.79
C HIS A 13 -21.67 1.41 13.52
N PRO A 14 -21.78 0.07 13.30
CA PRO A 14 -21.19 -0.60 12.13
C PRO A 14 -21.62 0.01 10.78
N ALA A 15 -22.87 0.47 10.70
CA ALA A 15 -23.44 1.10 9.50
C ALA A 15 -22.74 2.41 9.10
N VAL A 16 -22.12 3.10 10.06
CA VAL A 16 -21.36 4.35 9.83
C VAL A 16 -19.87 4.06 9.72
N ALA A 17 -19.36 3.12 10.51
CA ALA A 17 -17.95 2.73 10.51
C ALA A 17 -17.50 2.21 9.13
N ILE A 18 -18.23 1.26 8.54
CA ILE A 18 -17.85 0.63 7.27
C ILE A 18 -17.62 1.67 6.16
N PRO A 19 -18.60 2.55 5.82
CA PRO A 19 -18.39 3.55 4.78
C PRO A 19 -17.33 4.59 5.14
N ALA A 20 -17.15 4.93 6.43
CA ALA A 20 -16.10 5.85 6.87
C ALA A 20 -14.69 5.27 6.63
N TYR A 21 -14.40 4.07 7.15
CA TYR A 21 -13.12 3.40 6.93
C TYR A 21 -12.86 3.11 5.45
N PHE A 22 -13.89 2.71 4.71
CA PHE A 22 -13.80 2.46 3.27
C PHE A 22 -13.43 3.72 2.48
N SER A 23 -14.12 4.84 2.75
CA SER A 23 -13.87 6.11 2.05
C SER A 23 -12.47 6.65 2.33
N VAL A 24 -12.04 6.61 3.60
CA VAL A 24 -10.69 7.02 4.00
C VAL A 24 -9.64 6.11 3.39
N GLY A 25 -9.84 4.79 3.42
CA GLY A 25 -8.92 3.81 2.83
C GLY A 25 -8.73 4.02 1.32
N ILE A 26 -9.81 4.27 0.57
CA ILE A 26 -9.72 4.57 -0.86
C ILE A 26 -8.95 5.86 -1.11
N LEU A 27 -9.27 6.92 -0.37
CA LEU A 27 -8.63 8.22 -0.55
C LEU A 27 -7.12 8.12 -0.27
N MET A 28 -6.74 7.40 0.77
CA MET A 28 -5.35 7.09 1.09
C MET A 28 -4.66 6.29 -0.01
N LEU A 29 -5.30 5.24 -0.52
CA LEU A 29 -4.77 4.42 -1.60
C LEU A 29 -4.52 5.25 -2.87
N ILE A 30 -5.43 6.16 -3.24
CA ILE A 30 -5.24 7.06 -4.38
C ILE A 30 -4.02 7.95 -4.18
N ILE A 31 -3.85 8.53 -2.99
CA ILE A 31 -2.67 9.37 -2.66
C ILE A 31 -1.39 8.54 -2.76
N CYS A 32 -1.36 7.35 -2.16
CA CYS A 32 -0.21 6.45 -2.22
C CYS A 32 0.14 6.05 -3.66
N LEU A 33 -0.85 5.69 -4.48
CA LEU A 33 -0.61 5.36 -5.89
C LEU A 33 -0.08 6.55 -6.69
N TYR A 34 -0.60 7.75 -6.46
CA TYR A 34 -0.11 8.98 -7.08
C TYR A 34 1.35 9.29 -6.69
N CYS A 35 1.69 9.12 -5.40
CA CYS A 35 3.06 9.23 -4.93
C CYS A 35 3.96 8.17 -5.57
N PHE A 36 3.49 6.93 -5.69
CA PHE A 36 4.23 5.84 -6.30
C PHE A 36 4.52 6.10 -7.79
N GLU A 37 3.53 6.58 -8.55
CA GLU A 37 3.68 6.93 -9.97
C GLU A 37 4.77 7.99 -10.19
N ARG A 38 4.91 8.94 -9.25
CA ARG A 38 5.98 9.96 -9.26
C ARG A 38 7.37 9.40 -8.97
N VAL A 39 7.47 8.29 -8.26
CA VAL A 39 8.74 7.65 -7.90
C VAL A 39 9.21 6.70 -9.01
N THR A 40 8.27 6.03 -9.70
CA THR A 40 8.61 5.11 -10.80
C THR A 40 9.10 5.81 -12.05
N LYS A 41 10.01 5.14 -12.77
CA LYS A 41 10.55 5.64 -14.05
C LYS A 41 9.65 5.39 -15.26
N TYR A 42 8.53 4.69 -15.10
CA TYR A 42 7.60 4.33 -16.18
C TYR A 42 6.18 4.80 -15.87
N GLU A 43 5.38 5.06 -16.91
CA GLU A 43 3.99 5.48 -16.75
C GLU A 43 3.09 4.27 -16.45
N CYS A 44 2.84 4.03 -15.15
CA CYS A 44 2.05 2.89 -14.66
C CYS A 44 0.73 2.71 -15.43
N TRP A 45 -0.09 3.76 -15.52
CA TRP A 45 -1.42 3.68 -16.14
C TRP A 45 -1.37 3.49 -17.66
N GLN A 46 -0.38 4.07 -18.34
CA GLN A 46 -0.21 3.86 -19.77
C GLN A 46 0.18 2.40 -20.06
N GLU A 47 1.12 1.84 -19.31
CA GLU A 47 1.56 0.46 -19.48
C GLU A 47 0.46 -0.55 -19.16
N ILE A 48 -0.33 -0.31 -18.10
CA ILE A 48 -1.52 -1.14 -17.78
C ILE A 48 -2.52 -1.08 -18.95
N ARG A 49 -2.77 0.11 -19.51
CA ARG A 49 -3.66 0.27 -20.68
C ARG A 49 -3.15 -0.44 -21.93
N ARG A 50 -1.83 -0.55 -22.09
CA ARG A 50 -1.17 -1.31 -23.18
C ARG A 50 -1.19 -2.83 -22.97
N GLY A 51 -1.65 -3.30 -21.80
CA GLY A 51 -1.73 -4.73 -21.47
C GLY A 51 -0.45 -5.29 -20.85
N ASN A 52 0.44 -4.45 -20.33
CA ASN A 52 1.62 -4.88 -19.60
C ASN A 52 1.21 -5.50 -18.25
N ILE A 53 1.28 -6.82 -18.18
CA ILE A 53 0.89 -7.61 -17.02
C ILE A 53 1.91 -7.44 -15.90
N ALA A 54 3.21 -7.29 -16.23
CA ALA A 54 4.24 -7.07 -15.22
C ALA A 54 4.00 -5.77 -14.42
N VAL A 55 3.63 -4.69 -15.10
CA VAL A 55 3.26 -3.42 -14.45
C VAL A 55 1.99 -3.57 -13.63
N ALA A 56 0.99 -4.30 -14.16
CA ALA A 56 -0.24 -4.58 -13.43
C ALA A 56 0.03 -5.37 -12.14
N MET A 57 0.92 -6.36 -12.17
CA MET A 57 1.36 -7.11 -10.99
C MET A 57 2.09 -6.20 -9.98
N ALA A 58 3.07 -5.42 -10.44
CA ALA A 58 3.84 -4.53 -9.57
C ALA A 58 2.98 -3.43 -8.92
N THR A 59 1.95 -2.95 -9.62
CA THR A 59 0.99 -1.95 -9.11
C THR A 59 -0.03 -2.60 -8.18
N GLY A 60 -0.58 -3.75 -8.58
CA GLY A 60 -1.53 -4.53 -7.79
C GLY A 60 -0.94 -5.00 -6.46
N GLY A 61 0.35 -5.36 -6.43
CA GLY A 61 1.06 -5.71 -5.20
C GLY A 61 1.09 -4.56 -4.19
N LYS A 62 1.25 -3.31 -4.64
CA LYS A 62 1.24 -2.13 -3.76
C LYS A 62 -0.15 -1.83 -3.24
N ILE A 63 -1.17 -1.91 -4.11
CA ILE A 63 -2.57 -1.81 -3.72
C ILE A 63 -2.89 -2.83 -2.62
N PHE A 64 -2.51 -4.09 -2.84
CA PHE A 64 -2.72 -5.15 -1.87
C PHE A 64 -1.97 -4.85 -0.56
N GLY A 65 -0.70 -4.44 -0.65
CA GLY A 65 0.12 -4.17 0.52
C GLY A 65 -0.46 -3.08 1.40
N ILE A 66 -0.91 -1.96 0.81
CA ILE A 66 -1.56 -0.86 1.53
C ILE A 66 -2.84 -1.34 2.20
N CYS A 67 -3.72 -2.04 1.46
CA CYS A 67 -4.96 -2.57 2.01
C CYS A 67 -4.73 -3.55 3.15
N ASN A 68 -3.68 -4.38 3.07
CA ASN A 68 -3.35 -5.35 4.10
C ASN A 68 -2.84 -4.65 5.38
N ILE A 69 -1.98 -3.63 5.26
CA ILE A 69 -1.53 -2.83 6.41
C ILE A 69 -2.71 -2.10 7.04
N PHE A 70 -3.59 -1.50 6.23
CA PHE A 70 -4.80 -0.83 6.69
C PHE A 70 -5.74 -1.78 7.44
N ARG A 71 -5.88 -3.03 6.97
CA ARG A 71 -6.61 -4.09 7.67
C ARG A 71 -6.05 -4.33 9.07
N PHE A 72 -4.72 -4.43 9.22
CA PHE A 72 -4.10 -4.68 10.53
C PHE A 72 -4.34 -3.53 11.49
N SER A 73 -4.22 -2.27 11.05
CA SER A 73 -4.50 -1.15 11.97
C SER A 73 -5.97 -1.05 12.37
N ILE A 74 -6.93 -1.36 11.48
CA ILE A 74 -8.34 -1.46 11.88
C ILE A 74 -8.53 -2.55 12.95
N GLN A 75 -7.80 -3.66 12.84
CA GLN A 75 -7.87 -4.76 13.81
C GLN A 75 -7.24 -4.40 15.17
N SER A 76 -6.22 -3.56 15.20
CA SER A 76 -5.61 -3.03 16.43
C SER A 76 -6.55 -2.14 17.26
N LYS A 77 -7.73 -1.78 16.72
CA LYS A 77 -8.74 -0.87 17.33
C LYS A 77 -8.21 0.56 17.58
N ASP A 78 -7.25 0.95 16.77
CA ASP A 78 -6.73 2.32 16.74
C ASP A 78 -7.82 3.31 16.31
N SER A 79 -7.65 4.58 16.66
CA SER A 79 -8.49 5.63 16.06
C SER A 79 -8.30 5.66 14.54
N ILE A 80 -9.31 6.12 13.77
CA ILE A 80 -9.18 6.31 12.31
C ILE A 80 -7.90 7.08 11.95
N TYR A 81 -7.53 8.06 12.78
CA TYR A 81 -6.35 8.88 12.58
C TYR A 81 -5.04 8.07 12.70
N GLU A 82 -4.94 7.23 13.72
CA GLU A 82 -3.80 6.33 13.93
C GLU A 82 -3.74 5.27 12.82
N SER A 83 -4.87 4.75 12.37
CA SER A 83 -4.90 3.87 11.19
C SER A 83 -4.41 4.51 9.91
N MET A 84 -4.66 5.81 9.74
CA MET A 84 -4.11 6.56 8.62
C MET A 84 -2.60 6.75 8.75
N LEU A 85 -2.08 7.02 9.96
CA LEU A 85 -0.65 7.13 10.21
C LEU A 85 0.08 5.81 9.94
N TRP A 86 -0.45 4.69 10.43
CA TRP A 86 0.14 3.37 10.23
C TRP A 86 0.12 2.93 8.76
N ALA A 87 -0.99 3.15 8.05
CA ALA A 87 -1.04 2.85 6.63
C ALA A 87 -0.10 3.75 5.80
N GLY A 88 0.04 5.02 6.16
CA GLY A 88 0.97 5.95 5.51
C GLY A 88 2.43 5.57 5.76
N GLY A 89 2.79 5.31 7.02
CA GLY A 89 4.13 4.84 7.39
C GLY A 89 4.46 3.48 6.76
N GLY A 90 3.49 2.56 6.72
CA GLY A 90 3.63 1.27 6.08
C GLY A 90 3.81 1.37 4.56
N PHE A 91 3.12 2.30 3.89
CA PHE A 91 3.36 2.60 2.48
C PHE A 91 4.77 3.15 2.23
N LEU A 92 5.26 4.05 3.09
CA LEU A 92 6.63 4.55 3.00
C LEU A 92 7.65 3.42 3.19
N LEU A 93 7.41 2.47 4.10
CA LEU A 93 8.24 1.29 4.26
C LEU A 93 8.19 0.36 3.03
N LEU A 94 7.03 0.18 2.41
CA LEU A 94 6.91 -0.56 1.14
C LEU A 94 7.72 0.11 0.02
N LEU A 95 7.66 1.44 -0.08
CA LEU A 95 8.50 2.20 -1.03
C LEU A 95 9.98 2.08 -0.70
N ALA A 96 10.36 2.21 0.57
CA ALA A 96 11.75 2.07 1.00
C ALA A 96 12.28 0.68 0.68
N ALA A 97 11.50 -0.36 0.93
CA ALA A 97 11.88 -1.73 0.60
C ALA A 97 12.00 -1.95 -0.91
N TYR A 98 11.13 -1.34 -1.72
CA TYR A 98 11.25 -1.34 -3.18
C TYR A 98 12.57 -0.70 -3.63
N LEU A 99 12.89 0.49 -3.10
CA LEU A 99 14.12 1.20 -3.40
C LEU A 99 15.37 0.44 -2.94
N LEU A 100 15.32 -0.17 -1.75
CA LEU A 100 16.39 -1.03 -1.24
C LEU A 100 16.58 -2.24 -2.14
N PHE A 101 15.51 -2.87 -2.60
CA PHE A 101 15.59 -4.02 -3.49
C PHE A 101 16.16 -3.63 -4.87
N GLU A 102 15.78 -2.48 -5.43
CA GLU A 102 16.40 -1.93 -6.65
C GLU A 102 17.89 -1.60 -6.41
N PHE A 103 18.23 -1.03 -5.26
CA PHE A 103 19.61 -0.68 -4.90
C PHE A 103 20.52 -1.89 -4.68
N VAL A 104 20.03 -2.93 -4.00
CA VAL A 104 20.78 -4.18 -3.72
C VAL A 104 20.92 -5.05 -4.97
N THR A 105 20.02 -4.89 -5.94
CA THR A 105 20.02 -5.66 -7.19
C THR A 105 20.41 -4.81 -8.40
N PRO A 106 21.54 -4.05 -8.39
CA PRO A 106 21.84 -3.05 -9.42
C PRO A 106 22.11 -3.67 -10.79
N VAL A 107 22.37 -4.98 -10.85
CA VAL A 107 22.53 -5.74 -12.10
C VAL A 107 21.19 -5.92 -12.84
N PHE A 108 20.06 -5.86 -12.13
CA PHE A 108 18.71 -5.93 -12.69
C PHE A 108 18.00 -4.58 -12.52
N ARG A 109 17.84 -3.83 -13.62
CA ARG A 109 16.97 -2.65 -13.63
C ARG A 109 15.51 -3.07 -13.58
N ILE A 110 14.99 -3.25 -12.37
CA ILE A 110 13.63 -3.75 -12.11
C ILE A 110 12.57 -2.92 -12.86
N ASP A 111 12.66 -1.59 -12.77
CA ASP A 111 11.75 -0.67 -13.47
C ASP A 111 11.75 -0.89 -14.99
N GLU A 112 12.92 -1.11 -15.60
CA GLU A 112 13.02 -1.34 -17.04
C GLU A 112 12.47 -2.70 -17.44
N GLU A 113 12.76 -3.74 -16.66
CA GLU A 113 12.26 -5.08 -16.94
C GLU A 113 10.74 -5.15 -16.78
N ILE A 114 10.18 -4.50 -15.75
CA ILE A 114 8.74 -4.34 -15.58
C ILE A 114 8.15 -3.55 -16.76
N GLY A 115 8.80 -2.47 -17.19
CA GLY A 115 8.40 -1.70 -18.37
C GLY A 115 8.42 -2.50 -19.69
N LYS A 116 9.24 -3.56 -19.79
CA LYS A 116 9.30 -4.49 -20.95
C LYS A 116 8.31 -5.66 -20.85
N ASP A 117 7.34 -5.63 -19.93
CA ASP A 117 6.43 -6.75 -19.61
C ASP A 117 7.17 -8.03 -19.15
N ASN A 118 8.28 -7.90 -18.43
CA ASN A 118 8.92 -9.05 -17.80
C ASN A 118 8.08 -9.53 -16.61
N ARG A 119 7.17 -10.47 -16.89
CA ARG A 119 6.21 -11.02 -15.93
C ARG A 119 6.85 -11.70 -14.73
N ALA A 120 8.05 -12.26 -14.90
CA ALA A 120 8.77 -12.86 -13.77
C ALA A 120 9.16 -11.79 -12.75
N VAL A 121 9.68 -10.66 -13.22
CA VAL A 121 10.03 -9.51 -12.36
C VAL A 121 8.77 -8.86 -11.78
N GLY A 122 7.70 -8.72 -12.57
CA GLY A 122 6.40 -8.25 -12.10
C GLY A 122 5.82 -9.12 -10.97
N LEU A 123 5.91 -10.44 -11.09
CA LEU A 123 5.46 -11.38 -10.07
C LEU A 123 6.29 -11.27 -8.78
N ILE A 124 7.62 -11.18 -8.89
CA ILE A 124 8.49 -10.97 -7.73
C ILE A 124 8.13 -9.65 -7.04
N SER A 125 7.91 -8.57 -7.79
CA SER A 125 7.52 -7.27 -7.25
C SER A 125 6.17 -7.33 -6.49
N LEU A 126 5.21 -8.08 -7.02
CA LEU A 126 3.94 -8.34 -6.35
C LEU A 126 4.15 -9.11 -5.04
N LEU A 127 4.85 -10.24 -5.09
CA LEU A 127 5.11 -11.09 -3.91
C LEU A 127 5.92 -10.37 -2.84
N LEU A 128 6.88 -9.54 -3.23
CA LEU A 128 7.65 -8.69 -2.32
C LEU A 128 6.72 -7.73 -1.58
N SER A 129 5.86 -7.01 -2.31
CA SER A 129 4.91 -6.06 -1.73
C SER A 129 3.93 -6.75 -0.77
N VAL A 130 3.40 -7.92 -1.17
CA VAL A 130 2.51 -8.73 -0.32
C VAL A 130 3.25 -9.17 0.94
N SER A 131 4.41 -9.80 0.82
CA SER A 131 5.15 -10.37 1.96
C SER A 131 5.55 -9.30 2.97
N LEU A 132 6.07 -8.17 2.50
CA LEU A 132 6.44 -7.05 3.36
C LEU A 132 5.23 -6.44 4.07
N SER A 133 4.09 -6.36 3.40
CA SER A 133 2.87 -5.84 4.04
C SER A 133 2.41 -6.68 5.23
N TYR A 134 2.66 -8.00 5.23
CA TYR A 134 2.38 -8.86 6.38
C TYR A 134 3.35 -8.60 7.53
N ILE A 135 4.63 -8.39 7.23
CA ILE A 135 5.65 -8.06 8.25
C ILE A 135 5.33 -6.70 8.88
N ILE A 136 5.08 -5.69 8.06
CA ILE A 136 4.72 -4.35 8.50
C ILE A 136 3.40 -4.38 9.27
N GLY A 137 2.38 -5.05 8.74
CA GLY A 137 1.08 -5.19 9.39
C GLY A 137 1.15 -5.88 10.75
N ALA A 138 1.95 -6.94 10.89
CA ALA A 138 2.21 -7.58 12.17
C ALA A 138 2.94 -6.63 13.14
N ALA A 139 3.87 -5.81 12.65
CA ALA A 139 4.55 -4.82 13.48
C ALA A 139 3.61 -3.73 14.02
N VAL A 140 2.58 -3.35 13.26
CA VAL A 140 1.52 -2.42 13.69
C VAL A 140 0.66 -3.02 14.82
N THR A 141 0.61 -4.34 14.95
CA THR A 141 -0.14 -5.01 16.02
C THR A 141 0.68 -5.26 17.31
N LEU A 142 1.95 -4.83 17.36
CA LEU A 142 2.82 -5.02 18.52
C LEU A 142 2.63 -3.95 19.62
N ASP A 143 1.66 -3.05 19.47
CA ASP A 143 1.28 -2.06 20.50
C ASP A 143 0.46 -2.66 21.66
#